data_AF-A0A377B6W8-F1
#
_entry.id   AF-A0A377B6W8-F1
#
_cell.length_a   1.000
_cell.length_b   1.000
_cell.length_c   1.000
_cell.angle_alpha   90.00
_cell.angle_beta   90.00
_cell.angle_gamma   90.00
#
_symmetry.space_group_name_H-M   'P 1'
#
loop_
_entity.id
_entity.type
_entity.pdbx_description
1 polymer ?
#
loop_
_entity_poly.entity_id
_entity_poly.type
_entity_poly.pdbx_seq_one_letter_code
_entity_poly.pdbx_strand_id
1 'polypeptide(L)' 'MQLRGVPAMFVNGKYQLNPQGMDTSNMDVFVQQYADTVKYLSEKNNSM' A
#
# COMPACT_ATOMS: atom_id res chain seq x y z
N MET A 1 4.72 12.83 -8.83
CA MET A 1 4.63 12.50 -7.39
C MET A 1 5.79 13.18 -6.69
N GLN A 2 5.54 14.02 -5.69
CA GLN A 2 6.61 14.62 -4.88
C GLN A 2 6.61 13.90 -3.52
N LEU A 3 7.67 13.14 -3.25
CA LEU A 3 7.83 12.38 -2.01
C LEU A 3 7.98 13.35 -0.84
N ARG A 4 7.08 13.28 0.15
CA ARG A 4 7.09 14.17 1.33
C ARG A 4 7.71 13.54 2.59
N GLY A 5 7.98 12.23 2.58
CA GLY A 5 8.52 11.49 3.72
C GLY A 5 8.61 9.99 3.41
N VAL A 6 9.46 9.28 4.16
CA VAL A 6 9.68 7.82 4.06
C VAL A 6 9.38 7.15 5.39
N PRO A 7 8.95 5.86 5.40
CA PRO A 7 8.72 4.99 4.24
C PRO A 7 7.44 5.33 3.47
N ALA A 8 7.49 5.29 2.13
CA ALA A 8 6.34 5.46 1.25
C ALA A 8 6.43 4.45 0.09
N MET A 9 5.30 3.86 -0.28
CA MET A 9 5.21 2.95 -1.41
C MET A 9 4.17 3.43 -2.40
N PHE A 10 4.54 3.42 -3.68
CA PHE A 10 3.67 3.76 -4.79
C PHE A 10 3.53 2.54 -5.70
N VAL A 11 2.30 2.14 -5.98
CA VAL A 11 1.99 1.04 -6.91
C VAL A 11 1.59 1.63 -8.25
N ASN A 12 2.29 1.17 -9.29
CA ASN A 12 2.08 1.58 -10.68
C ASN A 12 2.14 3.10 -10.93
N GLY A 13 2.84 3.86 -10.07
CA GLY A 13 2.92 5.32 -10.16
C GLY A 13 1.56 6.03 -10.10
N LYS A 14 0.50 5.34 -9.66
CA LYS A 14 -0.89 5.85 -9.58
C LYS A 14 -1.43 5.82 -8.15
N TYR A 15 -1.08 4.81 -7.38
CA TYR A 15 -1.61 4.60 -6.04
C TYR A 15 -0.50 4.76 -5.01
N GLN A 16 -0.73 5.56 -3.97
CA GLN A 16 0.16 5.65 -2.81
C GLN A 16 -0.46 4.84 -1.67
N LEU A 17 0.32 3.99 -1.00
CA LEU A 17 -0.14 3.31 0.21
C LEU A 17 -0.30 4.28 1.37
N ASN A 18 -1.34 4.07 2.19
CA ASN A 18 -1.60 4.83 3.40
C ASN A 18 -1.59 3.91 4.64
N PRO A 19 -0.42 3.64 5.26
CA PRO A 19 -0.33 2.78 6.44
C PRO A 19 -1.05 3.34 7.67
N GLN A 20 -1.32 4.65 7.72
CA GLN A 20 -2.08 5.28 8.82
C GLN A 20 -3.55 4.85 8.85
N GLY A 21 -4.08 4.32 7.73
CA GLY A 21 -5.43 3.78 7.64
C GLY A 21 -5.52 2.27 7.85
N MET A 22 -4.42 1.59 8.17
CA MET A 22 -4.37 0.14 8.42
C MET A 22 -4.50 -0.17 9.91
N ASP A 23 -4.86 -1.41 10.21
CA ASP A 23 -4.84 -1.89 11.59
C ASP A 23 -3.40 -1.95 12.08
N THR A 24 -3.09 -1.20 13.14
CA THR A 24 -1.77 -1.13 13.78
C THR A 24 -1.79 -1.69 15.20
N SER A 25 -2.91 -2.26 15.64
CA SER A 25 -3.04 -2.90 16.95
C SER A 25 -2.26 -4.21 17.04
N ASN A 26 -2.03 -4.87 15.89
CA ASN A 26 -1.23 -6.07 15.76
C ASN A 26 -0.31 -5.97 14.54
N MET A 27 1.00 -6.15 14.74
CA MET A 27 2.00 -6.03 13.69
C MET A 27 1.84 -7.09 12.59
N ASP A 28 1.40 -8.31 12.92
CA ASP A 28 1.19 -9.37 11.93
C ASP A 28 0.03 -9.01 10.99
N VAL A 29 -1.05 -8.47 11.56
CA VAL A 29 -2.21 -7.99 10.80
C VAL A 29 -1.82 -6.81 9.92
N PHE A 30 -1.03 -5.88 10.45
CA PHE A 30 -0.53 -4.72 9.70
C PHE A 30 0.27 -5.17 8.46
N VAL A 31 1.24 -6.07 8.64
CA VAL A 31 2.09 -6.56 7.55
C VAL A 31 1.25 -7.27 6.49
N GLN A 32 0.28 -8.10 6.91
CA GLN A 32 -0.62 -8.81 6.00
C GLN A 32 -1.48 -7.83 5.19
N GLN A 33 -2.16 -6.88 5.85
CA GLN A 33 -2.98 -5.87 5.18
C GLN A 33 -2.17 -5.01 4.21
N TYR A 34 -0.93 -4.68 4.59
CA TYR A 34 -0.03 -3.93 3.72
C TYR A 34 0.27 -4.72 2.44
N ALA A 35 0.70 -5.98 2.56
CA ALA A 35 1.01 -6.84 1.43
C ALA A 35 -0.20 -7.08 0.51
N ASP A 36 -1.37 -7.34 1.10
CA ASP A 36 -2.61 -7.57 0.36
C ASP A 36 -3.04 -6.31 -0.41
N THR A 37 -2.87 -5.13 0.18
CA THR A 37 -3.14 -3.85 -0.49
C THR A 37 -2.20 -3.63 -1.68
N VAL A 38 -0.91 -3.93 -1.55
CA VAL A 38 0.04 -3.86 -2.68
C VAL A 38 -0.39 -4.78 -3.81
N LYS A 39 -0.71 -6.05 -3.48
CA LYS A 39 -1.15 -7.04 -4.46
C LYS A 39 -2.40 -6.59 -5.21
N TYR A 40 -3.43 -6.17 -4.48
CA TYR A 40 -4.67 -5.67 -5.06
C TYR A 40 -4.43 -4.48 -6.02
N LEU A 41 -3.65 -3.49 -5.60
CA LEU A 41 -3.37 -2.30 -6.42
C LEU A 41 -2.50 -2.62 -7.65
N SER A 42 -1.68 -3.67 -7.57
CA SER A 42 -0.88 -4.16 -8.68
C SER A 42 -1.76 -4.83 -9.73
N GLU A 43 -2.66 -5.71 -9.30
CA GLU A 43 -3.59 -6.47 -10.16
C GLU A 43 -4.66 -5.57 -10.80
N LYS A 44 -5.07 -4.49 -10.12
CA LYS A 44 -6.05 -3.51 -10.61
C LYS A 44 -5.69 -2.88 -11.96
N ASN A 45 -4.41 -2.82 -12.32
CA ASN A 45 -3.98 -2.30 -13.62
C ASN A 45 -3.74 -3.40 -14.67
N ASN A 46 -3.63 -4.68 -14.27
CA ASN A 46 -3.46 -5.81 -15.20
C ASN A 46 -4.79 -6.34 -15.75
N SER A 47 -5.92 -5.78 -15.33
CA SER A 47 -7.27 -6.22 -15.67
C SER A 47 -8.05 -5.23 -16.54
N MET A 48 -7.35 -4.31 -17.23
CA MET A 48 -7.91 -3.42 -18.27
C MET A 48 -7.51 -3.86 -19.66
#